data_AF-A0A4Q3T4E4-F1
#
_entry.id   AF-A0A4Q3T4E4-F1
#
_cell.length_a   1.000
_cell.length_b   1.000
_cell.length_c   1.000
_cell.angle_alpha   90.00
_cell.angle_beta   90.00
_cell.angle_gamma   90.00
#
_symmetry.space_group_name_H-M   'P 1'
#
loop_
_entity.id
_entity.type
_entity.pdbx_description
1 polymer ?
#
loop_
_entity_poly.entity_id
_entity_poly.type
_entity_poly.pdbx_seq_one_letter_code
_entity_poly.pdbx_strand_id
1 'polypeptide(L)' 'FFTRQPRNATVQAAGPCKIWSLAPIRFAELSNRQPAVALELAMALGALVSRRLMNKPRRVAVT' A
#
# COMPACT_ATOMS: atom_id res chain seq x y z
N PHE A 1 -0.74 -5.50 -2.84
CA PHE A 1 -0.41 -4.65 -4.02
C PHE A 1 0.87 -5.15 -4.70
N PHE A 2 2.01 -5.11 -4.01
CA PHE A 2 3.29 -5.66 -4.50
C PHE A 2 3.27 -7.19 -4.65
N THR A 3 2.60 -7.84 -3.71
CA THR A 3 2.07 -9.21 -3.70
C THR A 3 1.78 -9.93 -5.02
N ARG A 4 0.99 -9.22 -5.83
CA ARG A 4 -0.03 -9.80 -6.74
C ARG A 4 -0.96 -10.87 -6.10
N GLN A 5 -0.94 -11.03 -4.78
CA GLN A 5 -1.82 -11.94 -4.05
C GLN A 5 -3.24 -11.34 -3.88
N PRO A 6 -4.27 -12.20 -3.70
CA PRO A 6 -5.61 -11.76 -3.39
C PRO A 6 -5.67 -10.94 -2.09
N ARG A 7 -6.64 -10.03 -1.99
CA ARG A 7 -6.80 -9.14 -0.83
C ARG A 7 -7.11 -9.97 0.42
N ASN A 8 -6.25 -9.89 1.42
CA ASN A 8 -6.40 -10.62 2.69
C ASN A 8 -7.32 -9.90 3.72
N ALA A 9 -7.89 -8.75 3.36
CA ALA A 9 -8.83 -8.03 4.22
C ALA A 9 -9.78 -7.14 3.43
N THR A 10 -10.94 -6.90 4.03
CA THR A 10 -11.92 -5.91 3.59
C THR A 10 -11.72 -4.61 4.35
N VAL A 11 -11.91 -3.48 3.68
CA VAL A 11 -11.82 -2.14 4.27
C VAL A 11 -13.13 -1.43 3.99
N GLN A 12 -13.79 -0.95 5.03
CA GLN A 12 -15.00 -0.14 4.93
C GLN A 12 -14.70 1.28 5.42
N ALA A 13 -15.24 2.27 4.72
CA ALA A 13 -15.17 3.65 5.15
C ALA A 13 -16.13 3.87 6.32
N ALA A 14 -15.63 4.34 7.46
CA ALA A 14 -16.46 4.66 8.62
C ALA A 14 -17.21 6.00 8.49
N GLY A 15 -16.93 6.79 7.44
CA GLY A 15 -17.54 8.08 7.16
C GLY A 15 -17.13 8.61 5.78
N PRO A 16 -17.54 9.83 5.41
CA PRO A 16 -17.21 10.42 4.11
C PRO A 16 -15.70 10.50 3.91
N CYS A 17 -15.17 9.83 2.89
CA CYS A 17 -13.74 9.80 2.61
C CYS A 17 -13.46 9.96 1.12
N LYS A 18 -12.39 10.68 0.79
CA LYS A 18 -11.82 10.74 -0.56
C LYS A 18 -10.58 9.88 -0.61
N ILE A 19 -10.57 8.90 -1.52
CA ILE A 19 -9.45 7.99 -1.70
C ILE A 19 -8.85 8.13 -3.09
N TRP A 20 -7.55 7.88 -3.16
CA TRP A 20 -6.81 7.79 -4.41
C TRP A 20 -6.36 6.35 -4.60
N SER A 21 -6.54 5.81 -5.80
CA SER A 21 -6.14 4.45 -6.12
C SER A 21 -4.93 4.44 -7.05
N LEU A 22 -3.95 3.62 -6.71
CA LEU A 22 -2.82 3.32 -7.57
C LEU A 22 -2.92 1.85 -7.97
N ALA A 23 -2.98 1.58 -9.28
CA ALA A 23 -3.00 0.23 -9.83
C ALA A 23 -1.56 -0.27 -10.07
N PRO A 24 -1.30 -1.59 -9.99
CA PRO A 24 0.05 -2.13 -10.21
C PRO A 24 0.64 -1.74 -11.56
N ILE A 25 -0.19 -1.67 -12.61
CA ILE A 25 0.22 -1.25 -13.96
C ILE A 25 0.72 0.21 -13.98
N ARG A 26 0.00 1.11 -13.29
CA ARG A 26 0.38 2.54 -13.19
C ARG A 26 1.65 2.74 -12.37
N PHE A 27 1.85 1.91 -11.34
CA PHE A 27 3.10 1.92 -10.60
C PHE A 27 4.27 1.42 -11.44
N ALA A 28 4.08 0.41 -12.31
CA ALA A 28 5.12 -0.04 -13.23
C ALA A 28 5.48 1.06 -14.25
N GLU A 29 4.49 1.74 -14.82
CA GLU A 29 4.73 2.90 -15.69
C GLU A 29 5.46 4.04 -14.96
N LEU A 30 5.07 4.33 -13.72
CA LEU A 30 5.71 5.34 -12.89
C LEU A 30 7.15 4.94 -12.55
N SER A 31 7.42 3.67 -12.27
CA SER A 31 8.77 3.15 -12.02
C SER A 31 9.68 3.27 -13.25
N ASN A 32 9.13 3.07 -14.45
CA ASN A 32 9.88 3.22 -15.69
C ASN A 32 10.17 4.69 -16.02
N ARG A 33 9.22 5.60 -15.76
CA ARG A 33 9.37 7.03 -16.08
C ARG A 33 10.12 7.81 -15.00
N GLN A 34 9.96 7.45 -13.73
CA GLN A 34 10.46 8.16 -12.55
C GLN A 34 10.90 7.18 -11.45
N PRO A 35 12.06 6.52 -11.61
CA PRO A 35 12.50 5.47 -10.69
C PRO A 35 12.76 5.97 -9.26
N ALA A 36 13.23 7.21 -9.09
CA ALA A 36 13.46 7.79 -7.77
C ALA A 36 12.16 7.90 -6.95
N VAL A 37 11.08 8.40 -7.57
CA VAL A 37 9.77 8.52 -6.91
C VAL A 37 9.18 7.15 -6.59
N ALA A 38 9.37 6.16 -7.48
CA ALA A 38 8.93 4.80 -7.25
C ALA A 38 9.62 4.16 -6.04
N LEU A 39 10.92 4.40 -5.87
CA LEU A 39 11.70 3.89 -4.74
C LEU A 39 11.22 4.50 -3.41
N GLU A 40 11.07 5.82 -3.37
CA GLU A 40 10.54 6.53 -2.18
C GLU A 40 9.15 6.01 -1.78
N LEU A 41 8.26 5.79 -2.76
CA LEU A 41 6.94 5.20 -2.53
C LEU A 41 7.03 3.79 -1.96
N ALA A 42 7.88 2.93 -2.52
CA ALA A 42 8.07 1.56 -2.05
C ALA A 42 8.62 1.54 -0.61
N MET A 43 9.60 2.40 -0.31
CA MET A 43 10.19 2.54 1.02
C MET A 43 9.17 3.03 2.06
N ALA A 44 8.38 4.05 1.72
CA ALA A 44 7.33 4.56 2.59
C ALA A 44 6.26 3.51 2.88
N LEU A 45 5.87 2.71 1.88
CA LEU A 45 4.91 1.62 2.04
C LEU A 45 5.48 0.47 2.89
N GLY A 46 6.75 0.12 2.71
CA GLY A 46 7.45 -0.86 3.55
C GLY A 46 7.50 -0.44 5.02
N ALA A 47 7.79 0.83 5.30
CA ALA A 47 7.77 1.39 6.65
C ALA A 47 6.36 1.33 7.28
N LEU A 48 5.32 1.63 6.50
CA LEU A 48 3.92 1.52 6.97
C LEU A 48 3.55 0.08 7.33
N VAL A 49 3.93 -0.88 6.50
CA VAL A 49 3.72 -2.31 6.74
C VAL A 49 4.43 -2.75 8.02
N SER A 50 5.69 -2.37 8.18
CA SER A 50 6.47 -2.66 9.40
C SER A 50 5.78 -2.11 10.65
N ARG A 51 5.33 -0.85 10.62
CA ARG A 51 4.57 -0.24 11.73
C ARG A 51 3.28 -0.99 12.03
N ARG A 52 2.54 -1.45 11.01
CA ARG A 52 1.32 -2.25 11.19
C ARG A 52 1.60 -3.61 11.81
N LEU A 53 2.70 -4.27 11.42
CA LEU A 53 3.14 -5.54 12.01
C LEU A 53 3.50 -5.40 13.50
N MET A 54 4.15 -4.30 13.88
CA MET A 54 4.53 -4.06 15.28
C MET A 54 3.33 -3.72 16.18
N ASN A 55 2.23 -3.21 15.61
CA ASN A 55 1.04 -2.84 16.37
C ASN A 55 0.16 -4.07 16.70
N LYS A 56 0.59 -4.88 17.67
CA LYS A 56 -0.07 -6.14 18.10
C LYS A 56 -1.55 -6.06 18.56
N PRO A 57 -2.10 -5.00 19.20
CA PRO A 57 -3.47 -5.05 19.72
C PRO A 57 -4.57 -4.84 18.65
N ARG A 58 -4.21 -4.40 17.44
CA ARG A 58 -5.09 -4.41 16.27
C ARG A 58 -4.32 -5.12 15.17
N ARG A 59 -4.67 -6.38 14.87
CA ARG A 59 -4.22 -7.09 13.66
C ARG A 59 -4.70 -6.32 12.43
N VAL A 60 -4.04 -5.21 12.10
CA VAL A 60 -4.27 -4.48 10.87
C VAL A 60 -3.72 -5.36 9.79
N ALA A 61 -4.58 -5.84 8.90
CA ALA A 61 -4.18 -6.70 7.81
C ALA A 61 -3.03 -6.06 7.01
N VAL A 62 -2.02 -6.88 6.78
CA VAL A 62 -0.80 -6.53 6.05
C VAL A 62 -0.83 -7.32 4.74
N THR A 63 -0.56 -6.64 3.63
CA THR A 63 -0.53 -7.21 2.26
C THR A 63 0.67 -6.72 1.50
#